data_AF-A0A7W2IDA9-F1
#
_entry.id   AF-A0A7W2IDA9-F1
#
_cell.length_a   1.000
_cell.length_b   1.000
_cell.length_c   1.000
_cell.angle_alpha   90.00
_cell.angle_beta   90.00
_cell.angle_gamma   90.00
#
_symmetry.space_group_name_H-M   'P 1'
#
loop_
_entity.id
_entity.type
_entity.pdbx_description
1 polymer ?
#
loop_
_entity_poly.entity_id
_entity_poly.type
_entity_poly.pdbx_seq_one_letter_code
_entity_poly.pdbx_strand_id
1 'polypeptide(L)'
;MNSRAQQMADALAALSADERNRLDRLAERAGMRAEEIWSDVWQYGFDDTEESVQANIEADADIAAGRTIPNEQVMADMWRMVNSGLQKKKTG
;
A
#
# COMPACT_ATOMS: atom_id res chain seq x y z
N MET A 1 22.19 21.37 -0.76
CA MET A 1 20.75 21.59 -0.45
C MET A 1 19.96 20.55 -1.21
N ASN A 2 19.17 19.72 -0.52
CA ASN A 2 18.38 18.65 -1.15
C ASN A 2 17.22 19.28 -1.93
N SER A 3 17.44 19.58 -3.21
CA SER A 3 16.48 20.25 -4.11
C SER A 3 15.09 19.60 -4.08
N ARG A 4 15.04 18.27 -3.99
CA ARG A 4 13.78 17.52 -3.97
C ARG A 4 12.95 17.75 -2.70
N ALA A 5 13.58 17.80 -1.54
CA ALA A 5 12.89 18.03 -0.27
C ALA A 5 12.30 19.45 -0.22
N GLN A 6 13.04 20.43 -0.76
CA GLN A 6 12.56 21.80 -0.88
C GLN A 6 11.38 21.89 -1.87
N GLN A 7 11.49 21.28 -3.05
CA GLN A 7 10.41 21.24 -4.04
C GLN A 7 9.13 20.63 -3.48
N MET A 8 9.25 19.55 -2.72
CA MET A 8 8.11 18.89 -2.09
C MET A 8 7.45 19.78 -1.02
N ALA A 9 8.24 20.52 -0.24
CA ALA A 9 7.71 21.48 0.74
C ALA A 9 7.05 22.69 0.07
N ASP A 10 7.66 23.24 -0.98
CA ASP A 10 7.13 24.36 -1.74
C ASP A 10 5.79 23.98 -2.41
N ALA A 11 5.71 22.76 -2.95
CA ALA A 11 4.49 22.27 -3.54
C ALA A 11 3.38 21.98 -2.52
N LEU A 12 3.73 21.47 -1.33
CA LEU A 12 2.76 21.31 -0.24
C LEU A 12 2.17 22.65 0.18
N ALA A 13 3.01 23.70 0.19
CA ALA A 13 2.58 25.07 0.49
C ALA A 13 1.76 25.69 -0.66
N ALA A 14 1.93 25.21 -1.89
CA ALA A 14 1.23 25.68 -3.08
C ALA A 14 -0.12 24.99 -3.33
N LEU A 15 -0.49 23.97 -2.53
CA LEU A 15 -1.78 23.31 -2.63
C LEU A 15 -2.93 24.31 -2.47
N SER A 16 -3.97 24.15 -3.30
CA SER A 16 -5.24 24.84 -3.11
C SER A 16 -5.91 24.40 -1.80
N ALA A 17 -6.88 25.19 -1.34
CA ALA A 17 -7.66 24.84 -0.16
C ALA A 17 -8.40 23.50 -0.32
N ASP A 18 -8.90 23.20 -1.53
CA ASP A 18 -9.60 21.94 -1.81
C ASP A 18 -8.65 20.74 -1.79
N GLU A 19 -7.46 20.88 -2.37
CA GLU A 19 -6.42 19.84 -2.32
C GLU A 19 -5.91 19.64 -0.89
N ARG A 20 -5.79 20.71 -0.10
CA ARG A 20 -5.41 20.60 1.31
C ARG A 20 -6.47 19.84 2.11
N ASN A 21 -7.73 20.18 1.93
CA ASN A 21 -8.84 19.46 2.54
C ASN A 21 -8.90 17.99 2.08
N ARG A 22 -8.56 17.71 0.81
CA ARG A 22 -8.46 16.35 0.28
C ARG A 22 -7.33 15.58 0.97
N LEU A 23 -6.16 16.19 1.11
CA LEU A 23 -5.00 15.62 1.80
C LEU A 23 -5.30 15.33 3.27
N ASP A 24 -5.94 16.26 3.99
CA ASP A 24 -6.27 16.08 5.40
C ASP A 24 -7.25 14.91 5.60
N ARG A 25 -8.30 14.81 4.76
CA ARG A 25 -9.22 13.66 4.79
C ARG A 25 -8.54 12.33 4.47
N LEU A 26 -7.59 12.34 3.53
CA LEU A 26 -6.83 11.15 3.17
C LEU A 26 -5.92 10.71 4.34
N ALA A 27 -5.26 11.67 4.99
CA ALA A 27 -4.43 11.41 6.18
C ALA A 27 -5.27 10.83 7.33
N GLU A 28 -6.45 11.40 7.61
CA GLU A 28 -7.38 10.87 8.62
C GLU A 28 -7.79 9.43 8.32
N ARG A 29 -8.13 9.11 7.07
CA ARG A 29 -8.48 7.73 6.66
C ARG A 29 -7.32 6.76 6.80
N ALA A 30 -6.10 7.21 6.49
CA ALA A 30 -4.89 6.41 6.64
C ALA A 30 -4.39 6.30 8.09
N GLY A 31 -4.95 7.08 9.03
CA GLY A 31 -4.45 7.18 10.41
C GLY A 31 -3.07 7.84 10.51
N MET A 32 -2.72 8.71 9.56
CA MET A 32 -1.43 9.38 9.43
C MET A 32 -1.58 10.90 9.49
N ARG A 33 -0.47 11.63 9.66
CA ARG A 33 -0.49 13.10 9.51
C ARG A 33 -0.40 13.49 8.03
N ALA A 34 -0.97 14.64 7.67
CA ALA A 34 -0.97 15.15 6.31
C ALA A 34 0.44 15.26 5.71
N GLU A 35 1.43 15.66 6.52
CA GLU A 35 2.83 15.77 6.09
C GLU A 35 3.48 14.40 5.82
N GLU A 36 2.98 13.33 6.44
CA GLU A 36 3.55 11.98 6.31
C GLU A 36 3.04 11.30 5.05
N ILE A 37 1.74 11.44 4.74
CA ILE A 37 1.15 10.90 3.51
C ILE A 37 1.46 11.77 2.29
N TRP A 38 1.89 13.02 2.48
CA TRP A 38 2.24 13.92 1.40
C TRP A 38 3.37 13.39 0.50
N SER A 39 4.35 12.66 1.03
CA SER A 39 5.41 12.09 0.19
C SER A 39 4.86 11.15 -0.87
N ASP A 40 3.83 10.39 -0.52
CA ASP A 40 3.22 9.40 -1.41
C ASP A 40 2.33 10.11 -2.42
N VAL A 41 1.52 11.07 -1.97
CA VAL A 41 0.70 11.91 -2.87
C VAL A 41 1.56 12.70 -3.85
N TRP A 42 2.71 13.22 -3.42
CA TRP A 42 3.64 13.93 -4.30
C TRP A 42 4.28 13.02 -5.35
N GLN A 43 4.55 11.76 -4.99
CA GLN A 43 5.23 10.81 -5.86
C GLN A 43 4.28 10.10 -6.82
N TYR A 44 3.10 9.72 -6.35
CA TYR A 44 2.15 8.86 -7.05
C TYR A 44 0.86 9.58 -7.45
N GLY A 45 0.58 10.74 -6.86
CA GLY A 45 -0.66 11.48 -7.06
C GLY A 45 -1.74 11.10 -6.06
N PHE A 46 -2.79 11.92 -6.00
CA PHE A 46 -3.89 11.71 -5.07
C PHE A 46 -4.65 10.42 -5.34
N ASP A 47 -5.00 10.16 -6.61
CA ASP A 47 -5.88 9.05 -6.96
C ASP A 47 -5.26 7.69 -6.60
N ASP A 48 -4.01 7.46 -7.00
CA ASP A 48 -3.25 6.23 -6.69
C ASP A 48 -3.06 6.06 -5.17
N THR A 49 -2.80 7.15 -4.44
CA THR A 49 -2.63 7.09 -2.99
C THR A 49 -3.96 6.80 -2.27
N GLU A 50 -5.06 7.38 -2.75
CA GLU A 50 -6.40 7.12 -2.23
C GLU A 50 -6.84 5.67 -2.46
N GLU A 51 -6.56 5.13 -3.65
CA GLU A 51 -6.80 3.71 -3.96
C GLU A 51 -5.97 2.80 -3.05
N SER A 52 -4.68 3.12 -2.85
CA SER A 52 -3.81 2.33 -1.98
C SER A 52 -4.27 2.35 -0.51
N VAL A 53 -4.66 3.50 0.03
CA VAL A 53 -5.22 3.60 1.38
C VAL A 53 -6.50 2.79 1.50
N GLN A 54 -7.39 2.87 0.50
CA GLN A 54 -8.62 2.09 0.50
C GLN A 54 -8.34 0.59 0.45
N ALA A 55 -7.40 0.14 -0.38
CA ALA A 55 -6.99 -1.26 -0.46
C ALA A 55 -6.43 -1.78 0.87
N ASN A 56 -5.66 -0.96 1.60
CA ASN A 56 -5.17 -1.34 2.94
C ASN A 56 -6.31 -1.51 3.94
N ILE A 57 -7.28 -0.60 3.96
CA ILE A 57 -8.46 -0.69 4.84
C ILE A 57 -9.27 -1.97 4.53
N GLU A 58 -9.45 -2.27 3.25
CA GLU A 58 -10.14 -3.49 2.81
C GLU A 58 -9.36 -4.75 3.19
N ALA A 59 -8.04 -4.75 3.01
CA ALA A 59 -7.18 -5.85 3.40
C ALA A 59 -7.25 -6.11 4.92
N ASP A 60 -7.20 -5.07 5.74
CA ASP A 60 -7.34 -5.20 7.20
C ASP A 60 -8.72 -5.76 7.58
N ALA A 61 -9.78 -5.34 6.88
CA ALA A 61 -11.12 -5.87 7.09
C ALA A 61 -11.23 -7.35 6.68
N ASP A 62 -10.59 -7.76 5.59
CA ASP A 62 -10.51 -9.16 5.16
C ASP A 62 -9.74 -10.03 6.15
N ILE A 63 -8.63 -9.52 6.67
CA ILE A 63 -7.84 -10.19 7.72
C ILE A 63 -8.68 -10.35 8.99
N ALA A 64 -9.32 -9.28 9.46
CA ALA A 64 -10.15 -9.32 10.66
C ALA A 64 -11.36 -10.25 10.52
N ALA A 65 -11.91 -10.37 9.31
CA ALA A 65 -13.01 -11.29 9.00
C ALA A 65 -12.56 -12.74 8.77
N GLY A 66 -11.25 -13.04 8.82
CA GLY A 66 -10.71 -14.37 8.53
C GLY A 66 -10.92 -14.82 7.08
N ARG A 67 -11.04 -13.88 6.14
CA ARG A 67 -11.21 -14.15 4.70
C ARG A 67 -9.87 -14.39 3.99
N THR A 68 -8.75 -14.13 4.65
CA THR A 68 -7.40 -14.36 4.12
C THR A 68 -6.90 -15.76 4.42
N ILE A 69 -5.96 -16.25 3.60
CA ILE A 69 -5.29 -17.54 3.83
C ILE A 69 -4.08 -17.29 4.76
N PRO A 70 -3.93 -18.04 5.87
CA PRO A 70 -2.76 -17.94 6.71
C PRO A 70 -1.47 -18.21 5.94
N ASN A 71 -0.41 -17.44 6.22
CA ASN A 71 0.89 -17.59 5.58
C ASN A 71 1.43 -19.03 5.65
N GLU A 72 1.24 -19.70 6.80
CA GLU A 72 1.66 -21.09 6.99
C GLU A 72 1.01 -22.05 5.98
N GLN A 73 -0.27 -21.85 5.70
CA GLN A 73 -1.01 -22.64 4.72
C GLN A 73 -0.53 -22.34 3.30
N VAL A 74 -0.31 -21.07 2.95
CA VAL A 74 0.27 -20.68 1.65
C VAL A 74 1.62 -21.38 1.45
N MET A 75 2.50 -21.32 2.45
CA MET A 75 3.83 -21.95 2.37
C MET A 75 3.73 -23.47 2.27
N ALA A 76 2.85 -24.12 3.02
CA ALA A 76 2.63 -25.56 2.93
C ALA A 76 2.15 -26.00 1.53
N ASP A 77 1.23 -25.24 0.93
CA ASP A 77 0.71 -25.53 -0.40
C ASP A 77 1.76 -25.26 -1.50
N MET A 78 2.54 -24.19 -1.38
CA MET A 78 3.68 -23.93 -2.27
C MET A 78 4.73 -25.06 -2.21
N TRP A 79 5.10 -25.51 -1.00
CA TRP A 79 6.01 -26.65 -0.83
C TRP A 79 5.46 -27.94 -1.46
N ARG A 80 4.15 -28.19 -1.33
CA ARG A 80 3.50 -29.34 -1.97
C ARG A 80 3.59 -29.26 -3.50
N MET A 81 3.34 -28.09 -4.09
CA MET A 81 3.44 -27.88 -5.54
C MET A 81 4.86 -28.16 -6.06
N VAL A 82 5.88 -27.57 -5.42
CA VAL A 82 7.30 -27.76 -5.81
C VAL A 82 7.69 -29.23 -5.73
N ASN A 83 7.35 -29.92 -4.63
CA ASN A 83 7.69 -31.33 -4.45
C ASN A 83 6.96 -32.27 -5.42
N SER A 84 5.73 -31.94 -5.83
CA SER A 84 4.99 -32.72 -6.83
C SER A 84 5.63 -32.65 -8.24
N GLY A 85 6.24 -31.51 -8.59
CA GLY A 85 6.99 -31.33 -9.84
C GLY A 85 8.32 -32.08 -9.86
N LEU A 86 8.99 -32.21 -8.71
CA LEU A 86 10.25 -32.95 -8.56
C LEU A 86 10.04 -34.48 -8.63
N GLN A 87 8.92 -34.99 -8.13
CA GLN A 87 8.58 -36.42 -8.22
C GLN A 87 8.36 -36.90 -9.66
N LYS A 88 7.84 -36.05 -10.56
CA LYS A 88 7.62 -36.40 -11.98
C LYS A 88 8.90 -36.50 -12.81
N LYS A 89 10.02 -35.92 -12.37
CA LYS A 89 11.29 -35.94 -13.11
C LYS A 89 12.19 -37.16 -12.82
N LYS A 90 11.90 -37.96 -11.80
CA LYS A 90 12.72 -39.13 -11.41
C LYS A 90 12.34 -40.43 -12.12
N THR A 91 11.38 -40.40 -13.04
CA THR A 91 10.88 -41.60 -13.75
C THR A 91 11.08 -41.52 -15.27
N GLY A 92 12.04 -40.73 -15.75
CA GLY A 92 12.42 -40.64 -17.16
C GLY A 92 13.85 -41.11 -17.37
#